data_AF-A0A433QKQ2-F1
#
_entry.id   AF-A0A433QKQ2-F1
#
_cell.length_a   1.000
_cell.length_b   1.000
_cell.length_c   1.000
_cell.angle_alpha   90.00
_cell.angle_beta   90.00
_cell.angle_gamma   90.00
#
_symmetry.space_group_name_H-M   'P 1'
#
loop_
_entity.id
_entity.type
_entity.pdbx_description
1 polymer ?
#
loop_
_entity_poly.entity_id
_entity_poly.type
_entity_poly.pdbx_seq_one_letter_code
_entity_poly.pdbx_strand_id
1 'polypeptide(L)'
;MAARASNQQYGELRQSVTASERHSVRASQRQSVTASETRRSQRARSSQMAPPRHRIKSHKLDVAFGFLKRPVRLVRNLLLDPTYFWHTAALLLAAELVLNLLIVRFVAYTEIDWVAYMEEVSGFLHGERDYTKLAGDTGPLVYPAGFLYVYSLLYHLTDSGRNIRLAQYIFAVLYIGTQAVVFAIYSKSKQIPPYALILLTLSKRLHSIYVLRCFNDPVAMFFFYVCTLAAVHHRWTVACVFYR
;
A
#
# COMPACT_ATOMS: atom_id res chain seq x y z
N MET A 1 -43.58 98.50 -28.99
CA MET A 1 -43.24 98.41 -27.55
C MET A 1 -43.20 96.98 -26.99
N ALA A 2 -43.26 95.91 -27.80
CA ALA A 2 -43.27 94.51 -27.30
C ALA A 2 -41.90 93.79 -27.28
N ALA A 3 -40.84 94.38 -27.86
CA ALA A 3 -39.52 93.73 -27.96
C ALA A 3 -38.59 93.95 -26.75
N ARG A 4 -38.93 94.86 -25.81
CA ARG A 4 -38.11 95.12 -24.62
C ARG A 4 -38.48 94.24 -23.41
N ALA A 5 -39.68 93.67 -23.35
CA ALA A 5 -40.12 92.81 -22.24
C ALA A 5 -39.57 91.38 -22.32
N SER A 6 -39.32 90.86 -23.53
CA SER A 6 -38.80 89.50 -23.76
C SER A 6 -37.34 89.31 -23.30
N ASN A 7 -36.49 90.33 -23.51
CA ASN A 7 -35.07 90.24 -23.15
C ASN A 7 -34.80 90.39 -21.64
N GLN A 8 -35.70 91.03 -20.89
CA GLN A 8 -35.57 91.13 -19.42
C GLN A 8 -35.89 89.80 -18.74
N GLN A 9 -36.92 89.09 -19.23
CA GLN A 9 -37.36 87.81 -18.66
C GLN A 9 -36.36 86.67 -18.92
N TYR A 10 -35.63 86.70 -20.05
CA TYR A 10 -34.55 85.76 -20.34
C TYR A 10 -33.29 85.96 -19.47
N GLY A 11 -33.02 87.20 -19.03
CA GLY A 11 -31.87 87.52 -18.16
C GLY A 11 -32.03 87.00 -16.74
N GLU A 12 -33.23 87.14 -16.16
CA GLU A 12 -33.53 86.73 -14.79
C GLU A 12 -33.62 85.19 -14.63
N LEU A 13 -34.13 84.48 -15.64
CA LEU A 13 -34.12 83.01 -15.69
C LEU A 13 -32.70 82.42 -15.74
N ARG A 14 -31.75 83.10 -16.39
CA ARG A 14 -30.36 82.62 -16.47
C ARG A 14 -29.57 82.84 -15.18
N GLN A 15 -29.89 83.91 -14.44
CA GLN A 15 -29.28 84.19 -13.14
C GLN A 15 -29.82 83.29 -12.02
N SER A 16 -31.10 82.92 -12.04
CA SER A 16 -31.70 82.02 -11.04
C SER A 16 -31.21 80.57 -11.19
N VAL A 17 -31.04 80.08 -12.43
CA VAL A 17 -30.50 78.73 -12.71
C VAL A 17 -29.03 78.63 -12.29
N THR A 18 -28.21 79.63 -12.60
CA THR A 18 -26.78 79.63 -12.24
C THR A 18 -26.52 79.82 -10.74
N ALA A 19 -27.43 80.47 -10.00
CA ALA A 19 -27.36 80.55 -8.54
C ALA A 19 -27.72 79.21 -7.86
N SER A 20 -28.74 78.51 -8.38
CA SER A 20 -29.19 77.21 -7.87
C SER A 20 -28.11 76.11 -8.04
N GLU A 21 -27.43 76.08 -9.19
CA GLU A 21 -26.33 75.13 -9.46
C GLU A 21 -25.10 75.39 -8.58
N ARG A 22 -24.79 76.65 -8.24
CA ARG A 22 -23.66 76.96 -7.34
C ARG A 22 -23.94 76.54 -5.89
N HIS A 23 -25.20 76.58 -5.46
CA HIS A 23 -25.60 76.13 -4.13
C HIS A 23 -25.60 74.59 -4.00
N SER A 24 -26.04 73.87 -5.05
CA SER A 24 -26.04 72.40 -5.04
C SER A 24 -24.62 71.80 -5.05
N VAL A 25 -23.70 72.40 -5.83
CA VAL A 25 -22.29 71.96 -5.88
C VAL A 25 -21.56 72.24 -4.57
N ARG A 26 -21.78 73.40 -3.94
CA ARG A 26 -21.19 73.70 -2.61
C ARG A 26 -21.75 72.80 -1.50
N ALA A 27 -23.03 72.42 -1.55
CA ALA A 27 -23.63 71.51 -0.60
C ALA A 27 -23.06 70.08 -0.72
N SER A 28 -22.88 69.59 -1.95
CA SER A 28 -22.29 68.27 -2.21
C SER A 28 -20.82 68.19 -1.80
N GLN A 29 -20.03 69.24 -2.05
CA GLN A 29 -18.64 69.31 -1.57
C GLN A 29 -18.54 69.34 -0.04
N ARG A 30 -19.40 70.10 0.66
CA ARG A 30 -19.41 70.12 2.14
C ARG A 30 -19.76 68.77 2.76
N GLN A 31 -20.70 68.01 2.16
CA GLN A 31 -21.04 66.66 2.63
C GLN A 31 -19.91 65.65 2.40
N SER A 32 -19.18 65.77 1.29
CA SER A 32 -18.03 64.87 1.02
C SER A 32 -16.87 65.06 2.01
N VAL A 33 -16.59 66.31 2.41
CA VAL A 33 -15.52 66.63 3.37
C VAL A 33 -15.88 66.16 4.78
N THR A 34 -17.10 66.42 5.25
CA THR A 34 -17.56 65.97 6.59
C THR A 34 -17.64 64.45 6.71
N ALA A 35 -18.02 63.74 5.64
CA ALA A 35 -18.01 62.27 5.62
C ALA A 35 -16.58 61.69 5.71
N SER A 36 -15.60 62.38 5.13
CA SER A 36 -14.19 61.95 5.17
C SER A 36 -13.53 62.16 6.53
N GLU A 37 -13.86 63.25 7.23
CA GLU A 37 -13.36 63.55 8.60
C GLU A 37 -13.98 62.61 9.64
N THR A 38 -15.25 62.26 9.49
CA THR A 38 -15.94 61.30 10.37
C THR A 38 -15.33 59.89 10.24
N ARG A 39 -14.99 59.46 9.02
CA ARG A 39 -14.29 58.18 8.78
C ARG A 39 -12.88 58.16 9.34
N ARG A 40 -12.14 59.27 9.28
CA ARG A 40 -10.80 59.39 9.90
C ARG A 40 -10.88 59.29 11.43
N SER A 41 -11.88 59.92 12.03
CA SER A 41 -12.08 59.92 13.49
C SER A 41 -12.50 58.54 14.03
N GLN A 42 -13.34 57.80 13.31
CA GLN A 42 -13.69 56.42 13.65
C GLN A 42 -12.50 55.44 13.50
N ARG A 43 -11.67 55.63 12.47
CA ARG A 43 -10.47 54.79 12.24
C ARG A 43 -9.36 55.05 13.27
N ALA A 44 -9.28 56.27 13.80
CA ALA A 44 -8.39 56.60 14.91
C ALA A 44 -8.86 55.97 16.24
N ARG A 45 -10.18 55.95 16.52
CA ARG A 45 -10.72 55.29 17.73
C ARG A 45 -10.62 53.76 17.71
N SER A 46 -10.67 53.13 16.53
CA SER A 46 -10.48 51.67 16.42
C SER A 46 -9.03 51.21 16.56
N SER A 47 -8.07 52.13 16.73
CA SER A 47 -6.64 51.83 16.90
C SER A 47 -6.17 51.78 18.36
N GLN A 48 -7.04 52.04 19.33
CA GLN A 48 -6.74 51.83 20.74
C GLN A 48 -6.90 50.34 21.13
N MET A 49 -5.76 49.66 21.16
CA MET A 49 -5.40 48.49 21.98
C MET A 49 -6.46 47.38 22.13
N ALA A 50 -6.41 46.40 21.23
CA ALA A 50 -6.80 45.04 21.59
C ALA A 50 -5.76 44.47 22.59
N PRO A 51 -6.18 43.77 23.66
CA PRO A 51 -5.23 43.19 24.61
C PRO A 51 -4.35 42.13 23.93
N PRO A 52 -3.09 41.95 24.37
CA PRO A 52 -2.20 40.99 23.75
C PRO A 52 -2.78 39.59 23.95
N ARG A 53 -3.18 38.93 22.85
CA ARG A 53 -3.52 37.50 22.88
C ARG A 53 -2.28 36.76 23.30
N HIS A 54 -2.25 36.29 24.55
CA HIS A 54 -1.19 35.46 25.08
C HIS A 54 -1.09 34.21 24.18
N ARG A 55 -0.04 34.13 23.36
CA ARG A 55 0.25 33.01 22.44
C ARG A 55 0.72 31.81 23.26
N ILE A 56 -0.20 31.19 23.99
CA ILE A 56 0.09 30.01 24.82
C ILE A 56 0.17 28.77 23.91
N LYS A 57 1.38 28.23 23.78
CA LYS A 57 1.71 26.81 23.49
C LYS A 57 1.27 26.20 22.15
N SER A 58 1.35 26.90 21.01
CA SER A 58 1.25 26.20 19.70
C SER A 58 2.48 25.32 19.43
N HIS A 59 3.68 25.74 19.87
CA HIS A 59 4.93 25.03 19.55
C HIS A 59 4.99 23.59 20.10
N LYS A 60 4.44 23.30 21.29
CA LYS A 60 4.41 21.93 21.81
C LYS A 60 3.39 21.05 21.06
N LEU A 61 2.27 21.62 20.63
CA LEU A 61 1.28 20.93 19.80
C LEU A 61 1.83 20.68 18.39
N ASP A 62 2.44 21.67 17.75
CA ASP A 62 3.04 21.56 16.41
C ASP A 62 4.18 20.52 16.38
N VAL A 63 5.00 20.47 17.44
CA VAL A 63 6.04 19.45 17.61
C VAL A 63 5.43 18.07 17.84
N ALA A 64 4.45 17.93 18.74
CA ALA A 64 3.78 16.64 19.00
C ALA A 64 3.02 16.12 17.76
N PHE A 65 2.31 16.98 17.04
CA PHE A 65 1.68 16.66 15.76
C PHE A 65 2.73 16.37 14.68
N GLY A 66 3.89 17.02 14.70
CA GLY A 66 5.03 16.70 13.84
C GLY A 66 5.60 15.30 14.10
N PHE A 67 5.74 14.92 15.37
CA PHE A 67 6.15 13.57 15.79
C PHE A 67 5.16 12.50 15.38
N LEU A 68 3.85 12.77 15.44
CA LEU A 68 2.81 11.82 15.01
C LEU A 68 2.64 11.75 13.49
N LYS A 69 2.87 12.86 12.77
CA LYS A 69 2.82 12.91 11.29
C LYS A 69 4.00 12.23 10.61
N ARG A 70 5.12 12.02 11.31
CA ARG A 70 6.31 11.32 10.78
C ARG A 70 6.09 9.82 10.57
N PRO A 71 5.65 9.01 11.57
CA PRO A 71 5.39 7.58 11.38
C PRO A 71 4.24 7.34 10.41
N VAL A 72 3.19 8.18 10.43
CA VAL A 72 2.08 8.06 9.47
C VAL A 72 2.55 8.27 8.03
N ARG A 73 3.45 9.24 7.79
CA ARG A 73 4.06 9.42 6.45
C ARG A 73 4.92 8.24 6.06
N LEU A 74 5.69 7.70 7.01
CA LEU A 74 6.61 6.60 6.77
C LEU A 74 5.85 5.30 6.42
N VAL A 75 4.80 4.99 7.18
CA VAL A 75 3.89 3.87 6.89
C VAL A 75 3.20 4.07 5.55
N ARG A 76 2.66 5.27 5.28
CA ARG A 76 2.02 5.58 4.01
C ARG A 76 2.98 5.39 2.83
N ASN A 77 4.20 5.90 2.94
CA ASN A 77 5.21 5.77 1.89
C ASN A 77 5.64 4.30 1.72
N LEU A 78 5.82 3.54 2.80
CA LEU A 78 6.17 2.12 2.75
C LEU A 78 5.06 1.25 2.10
N LEU A 79 3.80 1.63 2.27
CA LEU A 79 2.63 0.91 1.75
C LEU A 79 2.22 1.31 0.33
N LEU A 80 2.47 2.56 -0.06
CA LEU A 80 1.95 3.13 -1.30
C LEU A 80 3.04 3.51 -2.32
N ASP A 81 4.26 3.85 -1.88
CA ASP A 81 5.31 4.26 -2.82
C ASP A 81 6.08 3.03 -3.35
N PRO A 82 6.09 2.80 -4.68
CA PRO A 82 6.81 1.67 -5.29
C PRO A 82 8.33 1.70 -5.04
N THR A 83 8.91 2.86 -4.71
CA THR A 83 10.34 3.01 -4.40
C THR A 83 10.77 2.18 -3.18
N TYR A 84 9.88 1.99 -2.21
CA TYR A 84 10.17 1.21 -1.00
C TYR A 84 9.79 -0.27 -1.13
N PHE A 85 9.34 -0.73 -2.30
CA PHE A 85 8.85 -2.09 -2.53
C PHE A 85 9.78 -3.17 -1.94
N TRP A 86 11.08 -3.12 -2.25
CA TRP A 86 12.03 -4.13 -1.78
C TRP A 86 12.28 -4.06 -0.27
N HIS A 87 12.13 -2.89 0.35
CA HIS A 87 12.22 -2.75 1.81
C HIS A 87 11.00 -3.41 2.48
N THR A 88 9.80 -3.15 1.94
CA THR A 88 8.56 -3.79 2.39
C THR A 88 8.63 -5.30 2.18
N ALA A 89 9.08 -5.76 1.01
CA ALA A 89 9.24 -7.17 0.69
C ALA A 89 10.23 -7.86 1.63
N ALA A 90 11.41 -7.29 1.87
CA ALA A 90 12.40 -7.86 2.78
C ALA A 90 11.88 -7.95 4.23
N LEU A 91 11.22 -6.90 4.71
CA LEU A 91 10.60 -6.89 6.03
C LEU A 91 9.52 -7.97 6.16
N LEU A 92 8.69 -8.13 5.12
CA LEU A 92 7.66 -9.15 5.07
C LEU A 92 8.26 -10.56 5.04
N LEU A 93 9.29 -10.82 4.22
CA LEU A 93 9.96 -12.13 4.21
C LEU A 93 10.60 -12.46 5.57
N ALA A 94 11.19 -11.48 6.25
CA ALA A 94 11.74 -11.68 7.59
C ALA A 94 10.62 -11.95 8.62
N ALA A 95 9.51 -11.22 8.55
CA ALA A 95 8.35 -11.45 9.41
C ALA A 95 7.74 -12.84 9.18
N GLU A 96 7.63 -13.26 7.92
CA GLU A 96 7.12 -14.58 7.53
C GLU A 96 8.06 -15.70 8.00
N LEU A 97 9.38 -15.50 7.94
CA LEU A 97 10.32 -16.47 8.50
C LEU A 97 10.05 -16.70 9.99
N VAL A 98 9.92 -15.62 10.76
CA VAL A 98 9.59 -15.70 12.19
C VAL A 98 8.23 -16.35 12.40
N LEU A 99 7.20 -15.96 11.62
CA LEU A 99 5.86 -16.52 11.72
C LEU A 99 5.86 -18.03 11.46
N ASN A 100 6.57 -18.50 10.43
CA ASN A 100 6.68 -19.93 10.13
C ASN A 100 7.37 -20.69 11.27
N LEU A 101 8.43 -20.14 11.86
CA LEU A 101 9.07 -20.73 13.04
C LEU A 101 8.11 -20.81 14.25
N LEU A 102 7.31 -19.77 14.48
CA LEU A 102 6.28 -19.77 15.52
C LEU A 102 5.19 -20.81 15.23
N ILE A 103 4.74 -20.94 13.98
CA ILE A 103 3.74 -21.94 13.58
C ILE A 103 4.27 -23.35 13.85
N VAL A 104 5.49 -23.68 13.41
CA VAL A 104 6.12 -24.99 13.67
C VAL A 104 6.27 -25.27 15.16
N ARG A 105 6.48 -24.23 15.97
CA ARG A 105 6.66 -24.37 17.42
C ARG A 105 5.35 -24.55 18.17
N PHE A 106 4.32 -23.80 17.82
CA PHE A 106 3.12 -23.63 18.63
C PHE A 106 1.86 -24.28 18.04
N VAL A 107 1.85 -24.60 16.76
CA VAL A 107 0.70 -25.22 16.08
C VAL A 107 1.01 -26.70 15.84
N ALA A 108 0.06 -27.56 16.21
CA ALA A 108 0.18 -28.99 15.98
C ALA A 108 0.20 -29.30 14.47
N TYR A 109 1.12 -30.16 14.07
CA TYR A 109 1.15 -30.72 12.73
C TYR A 109 -0.13 -31.52 12.46
N THR A 110 -0.65 -31.42 11.23
CA THR A 110 -1.85 -32.15 10.80
C THR A 110 -1.46 -33.07 9.65
N GLU A 111 -1.37 -34.36 9.96
CA GLU A 111 -1.09 -35.41 8.97
C GLU A 111 -2.26 -35.53 8.00
N ILE A 112 -1.97 -35.55 6.71
CA ILE A 112 -2.95 -35.82 5.64
C ILE A 112 -2.33 -36.78 4.63
N ASP A 113 -1.28 -36.33 3.92
CA ASP A 113 -0.69 -37.10 2.81
C ASP A 113 0.80 -37.41 3.01
N TRP A 114 1.45 -36.91 4.07
CA TRP A 114 2.90 -37.07 4.23
C TRP A 114 3.29 -38.53 4.40
N VAL A 115 2.56 -39.28 5.23
CA VAL A 115 2.78 -40.73 5.41
C VAL A 115 2.59 -41.47 4.08
N ALA A 116 1.48 -41.20 3.37
CA ALA A 116 1.22 -41.83 2.07
C ALA A 116 2.35 -41.52 1.07
N TYR A 117 2.85 -40.28 1.02
CA TYR A 117 4.00 -39.93 0.17
C TYR A 117 5.25 -40.73 0.52
N MET A 118 5.52 -40.95 1.81
CA MET A 118 6.68 -41.74 2.25
C MET A 118 6.53 -43.22 1.91
N GLU A 119 5.32 -43.77 1.94
CA GLU A 119 5.03 -45.15 1.55
C GLU A 119 5.19 -45.37 0.05
N GLU A 120 4.60 -44.50 -0.77
CA GLU A 120 4.74 -44.53 -2.22
C GLU A 120 6.22 -44.45 -2.65
N VAL A 121 6.96 -43.51 -2.04
CA VAL A 121 8.39 -43.32 -2.30
C VAL A 121 9.20 -44.51 -1.79
N SER A 122 8.84 -45.09 -0.65
CA SER A 122 9.48 -46.30 -0.14
C SER A 122 9.34 -47.44 -1.14
N GLY A 123 8.16 -47.67 -1.71
CA GLY A 123 7.96 -48.68 -2.77
C GLY A 123 8.89 -48.46 -3.97
N PHE A 124 9.01 -47.21 -4.43
CA PHE A 124 9.94 -46.84 -5.49
C PHE A 124 11.41 -47.09 -5.10
N LEU A 125 11.83 -46.72 -3.89
CA LEU A 125 13.21 -46.92 -3.42
C LEU A 125 13.56 -48.40 -3.25
N HIS A 126 12.59 -49.26 -2.94
CA HIS A 126 12.76 -50.72 -2.87
C HIS A 126 12.78 -51.42 -4.25
N GLY A 127 12.68 -50.66 -5.34
CA GLY A 127 12.87 -51.16 -6.70
C GLY A 127 11.59 -51.37 -7.49
N GLU A 128 10.42 -51.01 -6.94
CA GLU A 128 9.20 -50.99 -7.75
C GLU A 128 9.29 -49.89 -8.83
N ARG A 129 8.90 -50.23 -10.04
CA ARG A 129 8.96 -49.37 -11.23
C ARG A 129 7.62 -49.30 -11.96
N ASP A 130 6.72 -50.23 -11.67
CA ASP A 130 5.35 -50.20 -12.13
C ASP A 130 4.57 -49.17 -11.31
N TYR A 131 4.32 -48.02 -11.94
CA TYR A 131 3.62 -46.88 -11.35
C TYR A 131 2.24 -47.25 -10.79
N THR A 132 1.58 -48.25 -11.38
CA THR A 132 0.24 -48.70 -10.95
C THR A 132 0.26 -49.43 -9.60
N LYS A 133 1.44 -49.86 -9.15
CA LYS A 133 1.66 -50.56 -7.88
C LYS A 133 2.19 -49.65 -6.77
N LEU A 134 2.57 -48.42 -7.09
CA LEU A 134 2.97 -47.43 -6.10
C LEU A 134 1.70 -46.83 -5.48
N ALA A 135 1.49 -47.09 -4.19
CA ALA A 135 0.33 -46.62 -3.44
C ALA A 135 0.71 -46.42 -1.97
N GLY A 136 0.03 -45.51 -1.30
CA GLY A 136 0.06 -45.33 0.14
C GLY A 136 -1.34 -45.39 0.75
N ASP A 137 -1.45 -45.06 2.03
CA ASP A 137 -2.70 -45.05 2.79
C ASP A 137 -3.84 -44.23 2.14
N THR A 138 -3.51 -43.23 1.32
CA THR A 138 -4.49 -42.35 0.64
C THR A 138 -4.85 -42.80 -0.77
N GLY A 139 -4.27 -43.91 -1.26
CA GLY A 139 -4.56 -44.51 -2.56
C GLY A 139 -3.34 -44.64 -3.47
N PRO A 140 -3.54 -44.87 -4.78
CA PRO A 140 -2.45 -45.00 -5.73
C PRO A 140 -1.76 -43.66 -5.96
N LEU A 141 -0.47 -43.71 -6.28
CA LEU A 141 0.33 -42.54 -6.61
C LEU A 141 -0.20 -41.89 -7.90
N VAL A 142 -0.62 -40.64 -7.79
CA VAL A 142 -1.19 -39.84 -8.91
C VAL A 142 -0.23 -38.80 -9.47
N TYR A 143 0.91 -38.57 -8.80
CA TYR A 143 1.86 -37.53 -9.18
C TYR A 143 2.91 -38.02 -10.20
N PRO A 144 3.39 -37.16 -11.12
CA PRO A 144 4.40 -37.55 -12.10
C PRO A 144 5.76 -37.87 -11.45
N ALA A 145 6.68 -38.49 -12.19
CA ALA A 145 7.97 -38.98 -11.65
C ALA A 145 8.83 -37.91 -10.94
N GLY A 146 8.65 -36.63 -11.27
CA GLY A 146 9.29 -35.53 -10.54
C GLY A 146 8.99 -35.54 -9.04
N PHE A 147 7.76 -35.90 -8.65
CA PHE A 147 7.37 -36.08 -7.25
C PHE A 147 8.21 -37.16 -6.57
N LEU A 148 8.34 -38.34 -7.19
CA LEU A 148 9.15 -39.43 -6.65
C LEU A 148 10.59 -38.99 -6.40
N TYR A 149 11.21 -38.26 -7.33
CA TYR A 149 12.60 -37.80 -7.15
C TYR A 149 12.73 -36.77 -6.02
N VAL A 150 11.84 -35.79 -5.95
CA VAL A 150 11.88 -34.77 -4.88
C VAL A 150 11.60 -35.42 -3.53
N TYR A 151 10.58 -36.26 -3.43
CA TYR A 151 10.22 -36.89 -2.17
C TYR A 151 11.15 -38.04 -1.78
N SER A 152 11.88 -38.68 -2.72
CA SER A 152 13.01 -39.56 -2.39
C SER A 152 14.13 -38.81 -1.69
N LEU A 153 14.46 -37.59 -2.14
CA LEU A 153 15.41 -36.74 -1.45
C LEU A 153 14.91 -36.38 -0.05
N LEU A 154 13.64 -35.98 0.09
CA LEU A 154 13.04 -35.68 1.39
C LEU A 154 13.03 -36.90 2.31
N TYR A 155 12.72 -38.09 1.79
CA TYR A 155 12.72 -39.36 2.53
C TYR A 155 14.09 -39.62 3.16
N HIS A 156 15.18 -39.46 2.39
CA HIS A 156 16.54 -39.63 2.92
C HIS A 156 16.93 -38.55 3.94
N LEU A 157 16.50 -37.29 3.74
CA LEU A 157 16.81 -36.20 4.67
C LEU A 157 16.05 -36.29 6.00
N THR A 158 14.82 -36.82 5.96
CA THR A 158 13.89 -36.83 7.10
C THR A 158 13.88 -38.14 7.88
N ASP A 159 14.95 -38.94 7.77
CA ASP A 159 15.04 -40.24 8.44
C ASP A 159 13.86 -41.17 8.07
N SER A 160 13.71 -41.38 6.76
CA SER A 160 12.61 -42.16 6.16
C SER A 160 11.22 -41.56 6.42
N GLY A 161 11.12 -40.23 6.49
CA GLY A 161 9.85 -39.54 6.74
C GLY A 161 9.45 -39.38 8.21
N ARG A 162 10.23 -39.95 9.15
CA ARG A 162 9.92 -39.93 10.59
C ARG A 162 10.17 -38.56 11.23
N ASN A 163 11.12 -37.80 10.70
CA ASN A 163 11.45 -36.47 11.20
C ASN A 163 10.57 -35.39 10.54
N ILE A 164 9.31 -35.33 10.96
CA ILE A 164 8.33 -34.36 10.46
C ILE A 164 8.77 -32.93 10.74
N ARG A 165 9.43 -32.65 11.88
CA ARG A 165 9.90 -31.29 12.20
C ARG A 165 10.90 -30.79 11.17
N LEU A 166 11.82 -31.64 10.73
CA LEU A 166 12.78 -31.29 9.67
C LEU A 166 12.05 -31.04 8.34
N ALA A 167 11.05 -31.87 8.00
CA ALA A 167 10.20 -31.63 6.83
C ALA A 167 9.52 -30.26 6.90
N GLN A 168 8.92 -29.91 8.05
CA GLN A 168 8.28 -28.60 8.23
C GLN A 168 9.25 -27.43 8.04
N TYR A 169 10.51 -27.54 8.48
CA TYR A 169 11.52 -26.52 8.21
C TYR A 169 11.90 -26.43 6.74
N ILE A 170 12.02 -27.56 6.04
CA ILE A 170 12.27 -27.58 4.60
C ILE A 170 11.12 -26.90 3.85
N PHE A 171 9.87 -27.24 4.20
CA PHE A 171 8.69 -26.61 3.61
C PHE A 171 8.53 -25.13 3.97
N ALA A 172 8.98 -24.71 5.16
CA ALA A 172 9.04 -23.30 5.52
C ALA A 172 10.06 -22.55 4.65
N VAL A 173 11.23 -23.14 4.39
CA VAL A 173 12.22 -22.55 3.46
C VAL A 173 11.65 -22.48 2.05
N LEU A 174 10.99 -23.54 1.59
CA LEU A 174 10.31 -23.57 0.29
C LEU A 174 9.23 -22.47 0.20
N TYR A 175 8.43 -22.27 1.25
CA TYR A 175 7.43 -21.21 1.33
C TYR A 175 8.05 -19.82 1.18
N ILE A 176 9.10 -19.52 1.97
CA ILE A 176 9.80 -18.23 1.89
C ILE A 176 10.43 -18.04 0.50
N GLY A 177 10.99 -19.10 -0.08
CA GLY A 177 11.51 -19.11 -1.45
C GLY A 177 10.44 -18.78 -2.48
N THR A 178 9.28 -19.46 -2.43
CA THR A 178 8.13 -19.18 -3.31
C THR A 178 7.69 -17.73 -3.16
N GLN A 179 7.55 -17.24 -1.92
CA GLN A 179 7.14 -15.87 -1.64
C GLN A 179 8.12 -14.85 -2.23
N ALA A 180 9.42 -15.10 -2.13
CA ALA A 180 10.46 -14.25 -2.70
C ALA A 180 10.40 -14.20 -4.24
N VAL A 181 10.17 -15.35 -4.90
CA VAL A 181 9.99 -15.42 -6.36
C VAL A 181 8.74 -14.65 -6.78
N VAL A 182 7.63 -14.83 -6.07
CA VAL A 182 6.39 -14.08 -6.32
C VAL A 182 6.65 -12.58 -6.16
N PHE A 183 7.28 -12.13 -5.09
CA PHE A 183 7.63 -10.72 -4.90
C PHE A 183 8.51 -10.18 -6.04
N ALA A 184 9.46 -10.97 -6.56
CA ALA A 184 10.25 -10.59 -7.72
C ALA A 184 9.40 -10.40 -8.99
N ILE A 185 8.41 -11.27 -9.24
CA ILE A 185 7.45 -11.11 -10.35
C ILE A 185 6.66 -9.80 -10.18
N TYR A 186 6.12 -9.55 -9.00
CA TYR A 186 5.35 -8.34 -8.70
C TYR A 186 6.18 -7.06 -8.87
N SER A 187 7.48 -7.10 -8.51
CA SER A 187 8.39 -5.97 -8.67
C SER A 187 8.53 -5.53 -10.14
N LYS A 188 8.38 -6.46 -11.09
CA LYS A 188 8.48 -6.19 -12.53
C LYS A 188 7.24 -5.53 -13.10
N SER A 189 6.07 -5.83 -12.55
CA SER A 189 4.82 -5.21 -12.97
C SER A 189 4.82 -3.69 -12.75
N LYS A 190 5.53 -3.17 -11.73
CA LYS A 190 5.62 -1.74 -11.32
C LYS A 190 4.28 -1.02 -11.06
N GLN A 191 3.16 -1.66 -11.35
CA GLN A 191 1.80 -1.13 -11.19
C GLN A 191 1.15 -1.55 -9.87
N ILE A 192 1.77 -2.47 -9.14
CA ILE A 192 1.16 -3.07 -7.95
C ILE A 192 1.71 -2.37 -6.71
N PRO A 193 0.84 -1.76 -5.89
CA PRO A 193 1.25 -1.06 -4.68
C PRO A 193 1.76 -2.06 -3.62
N PRO A 194 2.78 -1.67 -2.80
CA PRO A 194 3.38 -2.56 -1.80
C PRO A 194 2.40 -3.17 -0.78
N TYR A 195 1.28 -2.51 -0.46
CA TYR A 195 0.27 -3.08 0.43
C TYR A 195 -0.31 -4.41 -0.08
N ALA A 196 -0.30 -4.66 -1.39
CA ALA A 196 -0.77 -5.92 -1.94
C ALA A 196 0.08 -7.11 -1.45
N LEU A 197 1.38 -6.89 -1.18
CA LEU A 197 2.27 -7.94 -0.66
C LEU A 197 1.83 -8.43 0.72
N ILE A 198 1.27 -7.55 1.55
CA ILE A 198 0.76 -7.88 2.88
C ILE A 198 -0.42 -8.85 2.79
N LEU A 199 -1.29 -8.66 1.80
CA LEU A 199 -2.42 -9.56 1.58
C LEU A 199 -1.96 -10.96 1.15
N LEU A 200 -0.88 -11.04 0.37
CA LEU A 200 -0.29 -12.33 -0.02
C LEU A 200 0.30 -13.08 1.19
N THR A 201 1.00 -12.39 2.08
CA THR A 201 1.65 -13.02 3.24
C THR A 201 0.67 -13.45 4.32
N LEU A 202 -0.43 -12.74 4.53
CA LEU A 202 -1.41 -13.05 5.58
C LEU A 202 -2.30 -14.29 5.32
N SER A 203 -2.06 -15.03 4.24
CA SER A 203 -2.89 -16.19 3.89
C SER A 203 -2.66 -17.36 4.85
N LYS A 204 -3.61 -17.58 5.76
CA LYS A 204 -3.64 -18.76 6.66
C LYS A 204 -3.61 -20.08 5.90
N ARG A 205 -4.21 -20.12 4.70
CA ARG A 205 -4.30 -21.33 3.89
C ARG A 205 -2.92 -21.75 3.37
N LEU A 206 -2.09 -20.81 2.93
CA LEU A 206 -0.75 -21.13 2.42
C LEU A 206 0.14 -21.70 3.52
N HIS A 207 0.16 -21.07 4.69
CA HIS A 207 0.86 -21.59 5.88
C HIS A 207 0.45 -23.03 6.22
N SER A 208 -0.85 -23.33 6.14
CA SER A 208 -1.35 -24.67 6.41
C SER A 208 -0.92 -25.69 5.35
N ILE A 209 -0.96 -25.34 4.07
CA ILE A 209 -0.56 -26.23 2.96
C ILE A 209 0.94 -26.52 3.00
N TYR A 210 1.76 -25.48 3.14
CA TYR A 210 3.22 -25.63 3.16
C TYR A 210 3.70 -26.30 4.45
N VAL A 211 3.41 -25.70 5.60
CA VAL A 211 4.13 -26.03 6.85
C VAL A 211 3.38 -27.01 7.75
N LEU A 212 2.04 -27.03 7.72
CA LEU A 212 1.27 -27.92 8.61
C LEU A 212 0.92 -29.26 7.97
N ARG A 213 0.98 -29.37 6.64
CA ARG A 213 0.61 -30.57 5.88
C ARG A 213 1.74 -31.12 5.01
N CYS A 214 2.70 -30.28 4.61
CA CYS A 214 3.82 -30.68 3.75
C CYS A 214 3.37 -31.28 2.39
N PHE A 215 2.36 -30.66 1.78
CA PHE A 215 1.81 -31.11 0.49
C PHE A 215 2.79 -30.96 -0.68
N ASN A 216 2.59 -31.77 -1.72
CA ASN A 216 3.41 -31.70 -2.93
C ASN A 216 3.17 -30.42 -3.76
N ASP A 217 1.94 -29.93 -3.79
CA ASP A 217 1.54 -28.75 -4.57
C ASP A 217 2.50 -27.54 -4.40
N PRO A 218 2.92 -27.15 -3.19
CA PRO A 218 4.03 -26.23 -2.94
C PRO A 218 5.28 -26.37 -3.82
N VAL A 219 5.78 -27.59 -4.00
CA VAL A 219 7.00 -27.87 -4.77
C VAL A 219 6.74 -27.56 -6.24
N ALA A 220 5.62 -28.06 -6.78
CA ALA A 220 5.22 -27.80 -8.16
C ALA A 220 5.01 -26.30 -8.41
N MET A 221 4.34 -25.60 -7.49
CA MET A 221 4.08 -24.17 -7.57
C MET A 221 5.36 -23.34 -7.52
N PHE A 222 6.36 -23.74 -6.72
CA PHE A 222 7.66 -23.06 -6.69
C PHE A 222 8.32 -23.07 -8.08
N PHE A 223 8.42 -24.24 -8.72
CA PHE A 223 8.99 -24.35 -10.07
C PHE A 223 8.18 -23.58 -11.12
N PHE A 224 6.85 -23.60 -11.02
CA PHE A 224 5.98 -22.80 -11.88
C PHE A 224 6.22 -21.30 -11.75
N TYR A 225 6.39 -20.78 -10.52
CA TYR A 225 6.70 -19.36 -10.31
C TYR A 225 8.11 -19.02 -10.78
N VAL A 226 9.09 -19.91 -10.62
CA VAL A 226 10.44 -19.72 -11.17
C VAL A 226 10.40 -19.67 -12.70
N CYS A 227 9.64 -20.55 -13.34
CA CYS A 227 9.36 -20.52 -14.78
C CYS A 227 8.75 -19.17 -15.19
N THR A 228 7.72 -18.71 -14.47
CA THR A 228 7.06 -17.43 -14.74
C THR A 228 8.03 -16.26 -14.60
N LEU A 229 8.86 -16.24 -13.54
CA LEU A 229 9.88 -15.22 -13.35
C LEU A 229 10.90 -15.22 -14.50
N ALA A 230 11.36 -16.39 -14.93
CA ALA A 230 12.27 -16.51 -16.07
C ALA A 230 11.63 -15.98 -17.36
N ALA A 231 10.35 -16.27 -17.61
CA ALA A 231 9.60 -15.77 -18.76
C ALA A 231 9.46 -14.24 -18.73
N VAL A 232 9.14 -13.66 -17.57
CA VAL A 232 9.07 -12.20 -17.36
C VAL A 232 10.42 -11.52 -17.63
N HIS A 233 11.53 -12.22 -17.40
CA HIS A 233 12.89 -11.75 -17.71
C HIS A 233 13.35 -12.07 -19.14
N HIS A 234 12.46 -12.54 -20.02
CA HIS A 234 12.76 -12.96 -21.40
C HIS A 234 13.82 -14.08 -21.50
N ARG A 235 13.99 -14.89 -20.45
CA ARG A 235 14.89 -16.05 -20.42
C ARG A 235 14.13 -17.32 -20.81
N TRP A 236 13.72 -17.40 -22.08
CA TRP A 236 12.85 -18.45 -22.59
C TRP A 236 13.39 -19.87 -22.39
N THR A 237 14.70 -20.08 -22.57
CA THR A 237 15.32 -21.40 -22.35
C THR A 237 15.13 -21.89 -20.92
N VAL A 238 15.33 -21.00 -19.93
CA VAL A 238 15.17 -21.33 -18.52
C VAL A 238 13.70 -21.58 -18.20
N ALA A 239 12.78 -20.76 -18.74
CA ALA A 239 11.35 -20.97 -18.58
C ALA A 239 10.90 -22.34 -19.12
N CYS A 240 11.34 -22.71 -20.34
CA CYS A 240 10.99 -24.01 -20.93
C CYS A 240 11.54 -25.20 -20.11
N VAL A 241 12.71 -25.07 -19.48
CA VAL A 241 13.27 -26.12 -18.62
C VAL A 241 12.40 -26.33 -17.38
N PHE A 242 11.95 -25.25 -16.73
CA PHE A 242 11.12 -25.35 -15.52
C PHE A 242 9.64 -25.65 -15.78
N TYR A 243 9.16 -25.42 -17.01
CA TYR A 243 7.79 -25.75 -17.42
C TYR A 243 7.56 -27.23 -17.69
N ARG A 244 8.63 -27.97 -18.03
CA ARG A 244 8.58 -29.36 -18.47
C ARG A 244 8.59 -30.33 -17.29
#